data_AF-A0A8D5FFH8-F1
#
_entry.id   AF-A0A8D5FFH8-F1
#
_cell.length_a   1.000
_cell.length_b   1.000
_cell.length_c   1.000
_cell.angle_alpha   90.00
_cell.angle_beta   90.00
_cell.angle_gamma   90.00
#
_symmetry.space_group_name_H-M   'P 1'
#
loop_
_entity.id
_entity.type
_entity.pdbx_description
1 polymer ?
#
loop_
_entity_poly.entity_id
_entity_poly.type
_entity_poly.pdbx_seq_one_letter_code
_entity_poly.pdbx_strand_id
1 'polypeptide(L)'
;MCNILLINNRSHTFGTVLAAGDGSYLFRNEHGNEVEDLGTVSLQCGRRVDSLKWFLDWKYFGRKGFEKRIENYLELCEYAEKWIRNSPDLELVVPRTSFNVCFRFKVDPVQINSFNLELRTRLYKQGKSLVGIAYIDGNLVLRLLITNSASGRQDIDLFFATLVETGHSILQEGWNQKR
;
A
#
# COMPACT_ATOMS: atom_id res chain seq x y z
N MET A 1 1.60 5.74 11.63
CA MET A 1 1.03 6.30 10.38
C MET A 1 1.04 7.82 10.45
N CYS A 2 1.03 8.52 9.32
CA CYS A 2 0.96 9.98 9.22
C CYS A 2 -0.21 10.32 8.30
N ASN A 3 -1.32 10.80 8.85
CA ASN A 3 -2.53 11.04 8.07
C ASN A 3 -2.88 12.53 8.15
N ILE A 4 -3.29 13.10 7.02
CA ILE A 4 -3.72 14.48 6.92
C ILE A 4 -5.19 14.46 6.46
N LEU A 5 -6.06 15.11 7.22
CA LEU A 5 -7.46 15.33 6.84
C LEU A 5 -7.61 16.80 6.45
N LEU A 6 -8.02 17.05 5.21
CA LEU A 6 -8.26 18.39 4.68
C LEU A 6 -9.75 18.59 4.49
N ILE A 7 -10.29 19.70 5.00
CA ILE A 7 -11.71 20.04 4.92
C ILE A 7 -11.81 21.42 4.26
N ASN A 8 -12.67 21.53 3.25
CA ASN A 8 -12.87 22.79 2.57
C ASN A 8 -13.69 23.76 3.43
N ASN A 9 -13.12 24.94 3.72
CA ASN A 9 -13.79 26.11 4.32
C ASN A 9 -14.69 25.83 5.53
N ARG A 10 -14.33 24.86 6.38
CA ARG A 10 -15.06 24.55 7.62
C ARG A 10 -14.11 24.21 8.78
N SER A 11 -13.36 25.21 9.23
CA SER A 11 -12.46 25.14 10.39
C SER A 11 -13.16 24.62 11.66
N HIS A 12 -14.43 25.00 11.86
CA HIS A 12 -15.12 24.75 13.14
C HIS A 12 -16.00 23.49 13.17
N THR A 13 -16.20 22.78 12.05
CA THR A 13 -17.11 21.62 12.02
C THR A 13 -16.68 20.54 13.00
N PHE A 14 -15.39 20.27 13.12
CA PHE A 14 -14.91 19.31 14.12
C PHE A 14 -15.05 19.81 15.54
N GLY A 15 -14.81 21.11 15.80
CA GLY A 15 -15.05 21.68 17.12
C GLY A 15 -16.51 21.59 17.54
N THR A 16 -17.47 21.83 16.63
CA THR A 16 -18.90 21.72 16.95
C THR A 16 -19.36 20.28 17.20
N VAL A 17 -18.84 19.32 16.44
CA VAL A 17 -19.30 17.92 16.49
C VAL A 17 -18.56 17.09 17.54
N LEU A 18 -17.31 17.41 17.83
CA LEU A 18 -16.44 16.63 18.71
C LEU A 18 -16.27 17.22 20.10
N ALA A 19 -16.71 18.46 20.33
CA ALA A 19 -16.65 19.06 21.65
C ALA A 19 -17.45 18.21 22.65
N ALA A 20 -16.76 17.75 23.69
CA ALA A 20 -17.35 17.14 24.87
C ALA A 20 -17.13 18.07 26.06
N GLY A 21 -18.21 18.64 26.58
CA GLY A 21 -18.17 19.64 27.65
C GLY A 21 -17.87 21.06 27.14
N ASP A 22 -17.60 21.98 28.07
CA ASP A 22 -17.38 23.41 27.78
C ASP A 22 -15.93 23.75 27.43
N GLY A 23 -15.03 22.77 27.41
CA GLY A 23 -13.61 22.92 27.06
C GLY A 23 -12.77 23.73 28.05
N SER A 24 -13.39 24.28 29.10
CA SER A 24 -12.81 25.30 29.98
C SER A 24 -11.63 24.80 30.83
N TYR A 25 -11.56 23.49 31.09
CA TYR A 25 -10.50 22.87 31.87
C TYR A 25 -9.16 22.78 31.12
N LEU A 26 -9.21 22.50 29.81
CA LEU A 26 -8.01 22.23 28.99
C LEU A 26 -7.64 23.39 28.07
N PHE A 27 -8.64 24.03 27.46
CA PHE A 27 -8.42 25.05 26.43
C PHE A 27 -8.54 26.43 27.07
N ARG A 28 -7.44 27.19 27.08
CA ARG A 28 -7.38 28.52 27.70
C ARG A 28 -7.21 29.58 26.63
N ASN A 29 -8.21 30.46 26.52
CA ASN A 29 -8.14 31.67 25.69
C ASN A 29 -7.36 32.79 26.41
N GLU A 30 -6.25 32.48 27.06
CA GLU A 30 -5.58 33.41 27.99
C GLU A 30 -4.56 34.33 27.34
N HIS A 31 -4.32 34.25 26.03
CA HIS A 31 -3.42 35.19 25.36
C HIS A 31 -4.03 35.57 24.02
N GLY A 32 -4.16 36.87 23.75
CA GLY A 32 -4.53 37.44 22.44
C GLY A 32 -3.49 37.19 21.34
N ASN A 33 -2.87 36.01 21.34
CA ASN A 33 -1.96 35.52 20.34
C ASN A 33 -2.76 34.82 19.24
N GLU A 34 -2.45 35.15 17.99
CA GLU A 34 -3.09 34.70 16.75
C GLU A 34 -3.02 33.18 16.47
N VAL A 35 -2.56 32.37 17.43
CA VAL A 35 -2.33 30.92 17.25
C VAL A 35 -3.50 30.13 17.83
N GLU A 36 -4.28 29.52 16.93
CA GLU A 36 -5.46 28.71 17.26
C GLU A 36 -5.08 27.40 17.99
N ASP A 37 -5.77 27.09 19.09
CA ASP A 37 -5.64 25.80 19.78
C ASP A 37 -6.35 24.69 18.97
N LEU A 38 -5.54 23.93 18.24
CA LEU A 38 -6.01 22.84 17.38
C LEU A 38 -6.58 21.64 18.15
N GLY A 39 -6.43 21.59 19.48
CA GLY A 39 -7.04 20.57 20.32
C GLY A 39 -8.57 20.65 20.29
N THR A 40 -9.13 21.85 20.15
CA THR A 40 -10.58 22.08 20.05
C THR A 40 -11.21 21.50 18.79
N VAL A 41 -10.43 21.32 17.71
CA VAL A 41 -10.89 20.79 16.41
C VAL A 41 -10.32 19.39 16.11
N SER A 42 -9.86 18.70 17.16
CA SER A 42 -9.22 17.39 17.07
C SER A 42 -10.12 16.27 17.60
N LEU A 43 -10.00 15.07 17.00
CA LEU A 43 -10.61 13.83 17.52
C LEU A 43 -9.94 13.32 18.81
N GLN A 44 -8.72 13.75 19.08
CA GLN A 44 -7.90 13.26 20.17
C GLN A 44 -7.60 14.40 21.14
N CYS A 45 -7.75 14.13 22.44
CA CYS A 45 -7.35 15.04 23.53
C CYS A 45 -5.83 15.22 23.61
N GLY A 46 -5.07 14.12 23.56
CA GLY A 46 -3.61 14.13 23.45
C GLY A 46 -3.13 13.67 22.07
N ARG A 47 -2.20 14.41 21.46
CA ARG A 47 -1.66 14.10 20.12
C ARG A 47 -0.14 13.99 20.10
N ARG A 48 0.35 13.06 19.29
CA ARG A 48 1.77 13.01 18.90
C ARG A 48 2.06 14.07 17.84
N VAL A 49 3.32 14.53 17.79
CA VAL A 49 3.78 15.55 16.84
C VAL A 49 4.09 14.91 15.47
N ASP A 50 3.07 14.32 14.84
CA ASP A 50 3.21 13.66 13.53
C ASP A 50 3.50 14.64 12.38
N SER A 51 3.28 15.94 12.57
CA SER A 51 3.63 16.97 11.60
C SER A 51 5.14 17.13 11.42
N LEU A 52 5.93 16.89 12.47
CA LEU A 52 7.38 17.13 12.43
C LEU A 52 8.10 16.20 11.46
N LYS A 53 7.78 14.90 11.47
CA LYS A 53 8.34 13.92 10.51
C LYS A 53 8.06 14.32 9.06
N TRP A 54 6.82 14.73 8.77
CA TRP A 54 6.45 15.19 7.42
C TRP A 54 7.21 16.46 7.06
N PHE A 55 7.33 17.42 8.00
CA PHE A 55 8.00 18.69 7.75
C PHE A 55 9.48 18.50 7.44
N LEU A 56 10.15 17.62 8.19
CA LEU A 56 11.55 17.27 7.95
C LEU A 56 11.72 16.57 6.61
N ASP A 57 10.87 15.60 6.26
CA ASP A 57 10.88 14.96 4.95
C ASP A 57 10.68 15.98 3.82
N TRP A 58 9.75 16.92 3.97
CA TRP A 58 9.51 17.98 2.99
C TRP A 58 10.67 18.96 2.87
N LYS A 59 11.30 19.33 3.98
CA LYS A 59 12.51 20.16 3.95
C LYS A 59 13.68 19.44 3.28
N TYR A 60 13.82 18.14 3.52
CA TYR A 60 14.93 17.34 3.00
C TYR A 60 14.75 16.99 1.51
N PHE A 61 13.61 16.44 1.12
CA PHE A 61 13.35 16.03 -0.26
C PHE A 61 12.87 17.18 -1.15
N GLY A 62 12.12 18.12 -0.58
CA GLY A 62 11.38 19.11 -1.34
C GLY A 62 10.35 18.49 -2.30
N ARG A 63 9.67 19.37 -3.05
CA ARG A 63 8.68 18.95 -4.05
C ARG A 63 9.26 18.00 -5.10
N LYS A 64 10.41 18.35 -5.68
CA LYS A 64 11.07 17.56 -6.75
C LYS A 64 11.54 16.19 -6.26
N GLY A 65 11.98 16.08 -5.00
CA GLY A 65 12.39 14.79 -4.44
C GLY A 65 11.22 13.84 -4.26
N PHE A 66 10.06 14.34 -3.81
CA PHE A 66 8.83 13.54 -3.75
C PHE A 66 8.30 13.15 -5.13
N GLU A 67 8.27 14.08 -6.07
CA GLU A 67 7.92 13.84 -7.48
C GLU A 67 8.76 12.68 -8.05
N LYS A 68 10.10 12.80 -7.98
CA LYS A 68 11.01 11.75 -8.47
C LYS A 68 10.75 10.38 -7.84
N ARG A 69 10.42 10.33 -6.54
CA ARG A 69 10.11 9.07 -5.84
C ARG A 69 8.81 8.44 -6.34
N ILE A 70 7.76 9.24 -6.49
CA ILE A 70 6.47 8.78 -7.00
C ILE A 70 6.61 8.28 -8.44
N GLU A 71 7.26 9.06 -9.30
CA GLU A 71 7.49 8.67 -10.70
C GLU A 71 8.29 7.36 -10.79
N ASN A 72 9.36 7.21 -10.00
CA ASN A 72 10.12 5.95 -9.95
C ASN A 72 9.25 4.75 -9.54
N TYR A 73 8.33 4.90 -8.59
CA TYR A 73 7.39 3.83 -8.25
C TYR A 73 6.45 3.48 -9.41
N LEU A 74 5.93 4.49 -10.10
CA LEU A 74 5.06 4.28 -11.26
C LEU A 74 5.81 3.58 -12.41
N GLU A 75 7.05 3.98 -12.68
CA GLU A 75 7.92 3.34 -13.67
C GLU A 75 8.19 1.87 -13.33
N LEU A 76 8.44 1.55 -12.05
CA LEU A 76 8.61 0.16 -11.60
C LEU A 76 7.31 -0.64 -11.72
N CYS A 77 6.15 -0.05 -11.44
CA CYS A 77 4.87 -0.72 -11.67
C CYS A 77 4.61 -0.97 -13.16
N GLU A 78 4.96 -0.03 -14.04
CA GLU A 78 4.87 -0.24 -15.49
C GLU A 78 5.83 -1.35 -15.97
N TYR A 79 7.05 -1.38 -15.41
CA TYR A 79 8.01 -2.45 -15.67
C TYR A 79 7.47 -3.82 -15.24
N ALA A 80 6.91 -3.90 -14.02
CA ALA A 80 6.26 -5.12 -13.52
C ALA A 80 5.10 -5.57 -14.40
N GLU A 81 4.26 -4.63 -14.86
CA GLU A 81 3.16 -4.92 -15.79
C GLU A 81 3.67 -5.52 -17.11
N LYS A 82 4.74 -4.94 -17.69
CA LYS A 82 5.37 -5.48 -18.91
C LYS A 82 5.92 -6.88 -18.67
N TRP A 83 6.56 -7.13 -17.51
CA TRP A 83 7.06 -8.45 -17.14
C TRP A 83 5.93 -9.49 -17.15
N ILE A 84 4.81 -9.18 -16.48
CA ILE A 84 3.63 -10.06 -16.42
C ILE A 84 3.07 -10.33 -17.81
N ARG A 85 2.89 -9.29 -18.64
CA ARG A 85 2.32 -9.43 -19.99
C ARG A 85 3.19 -10.29 -20.92
N ASN A 86 4.50 -10.26 -20.72
CA ASN A 86 5.45 -11.06 -21.50
C ASN A 86 5.63 -12.48 -20.96
N SER A 87 5.09 -12.79 -19.77
CA SER A 87 5.20 -14.12 -19.18
C SER A 87 4.10 -15.05 -19.70
N PRO A 88 4.45 -16.29 -20.14
CA PRO A 88 3.45 -17.28 -20.49
C PRO A 88 2.66 -17.75 -19.27
N ASP A 89 3.28 -17.75 -18.09
CA ASP A 89 2.75 -18.30 -16.85
C ASP A 89 1.85 -17.33 -16.07
N LEU A 90 1.99 -16.01 -16.29
CA LEU A 90 1.27 -15.00 -15.53
C LEU A 90 0.22 -14.28 -16.38
N GLU A 91 -0.83 -13.82 -15.72
CA GLU A 91 -1.80 -12.90 -16.32
C GLU A 91 -2.04 -11.68 -15.42
N LEU A 92 -2.17 -10.53 -16.05
CA LEU A 92 -2.64 -9.30 -15.40
C LEU A 92 -4.18 -9.37 -15.31
N VAL A 93 -4.72 -9.25 -14.11
CA VAL A 93 -6.16 -9.47 -13.88
C VAL A 93 -6.97 -8.20 -14.10
N VAL A 94 -6.42 -7.04 -13.73
CA VAL A 94 -7.03 -5.73 -14.00
C VAL A 94 -5.97 -4.73 -14.48
N PRO A 95 -6.34 -3.75 -15.32
CA PRO A 95 -5.44 -2.68 -15.70
C PRO A 95 -4.88 -1.95 -14.48
N ARG A 96 -3.57 -1.66 -14.51
CA ARG A 96 -2.91 -0.89 -13.45
C ARG A 96 -3.40 0.55 -13.49
N THR A 97 -3.92 1.04 -12.36
CA THR A 97 -4.35 2.44 -12.18
C THR A 97 -3.55 3.20 -11.12
N SER A 98 -2.67 2.51 -10.39
CA SER A 98 -1.91 3.09 -9.26
C SER A 98 -0.59 2.32 -9.03
N PHE A 99 -0.05 2.37 -7.81
CA PHE A 99 1.09 1.55 -7.35
C PHE A 99 0.76 0.06 -7.17
N ASN A 100 -0.44 -0.35 -7.53
CA ASN A 100 -0.99 -1.67 -7.29
C ASN A 100 -1.09 -2.45 -8.61
N VAL A 101 -0.35 -3.56 -8.68
CA VAL A 101 -0.32 -4.48 -9.81
C VAL A 101 -0.99 -5.79 -9.37
N CYS A 102 -2.19 -6.03 -9.90
CA CYS A 102 -3.00 -7.20 -9.60
C CYS A 102 -2.82 -8.25 -10.72
N PHE A 103 -2.22 -9.37 -10.38
CA PHE A 103 -1.90 -10.44 -11.32
C PHE A 103 -2.07 -11.81 -10.65
N ARG A 104 -1.94 -12.90 -11.41
CA ARG A 104 -1.93 -14.26 -10.86
C ARG A 104 -1.19 -15.21 -11.78
N PHE A 105 -0.83 -16.36 -11.23
CA PHE A 105 -0.31 -17.49 -11.98
C PHE A 105 -1.47 -18.21 -12.69
N LYS A 106 -1.30 -18.49 -13.98
CA LYS A 106 -2.27 -19.19 -14.83
C LYS A 106 -2.26 -20.68 -14.50
N VAL A 107 -3.41 -21.17 -14.08
CA VAL A 107 -3.70 -22.60 -13.89
C VAL A 107 -5.15 -22.85 -14.31
N ASP A 108 -5.61 -24.10 -14.19
CA ASP A 108 -7.02 -24.43 -14.41
C ASP A 108 -7.93 -23.51 -13.56
N PRO A 109 -8.98 -22.90 -14.15
CA PRO A 109 -9.91 -22.03 -13.45
C PRO A 109 -10.47 -22.61 -12.14
N VAL A 110 -10.64 -23.94 -12.06
CA VAL A 110 -11.15 -24.63 -10.86
C VAL A 110 -10.16 -24.53 -9.70
N GLN A 111 -8.86 -24.46 -9.98
CA GLN A 111 -7.78 -24.46 -9.00
C GLN A 111 -7.16 -23.07 -8.78
N ILE A 112 -7.67 -22.04 -9.44
CA ILE A 112 -7.00 -20.74 -9.52
C ILE A 112 -6.78 -20.09 -8.16
N ASN A 113 -7.77 -20.19 -7.27
CA ASN A 113 -7.74 -19.57 -5.95
C ASN A 113 -6.78 -20.30 -4.99
N SER A 114 -6.95 -21.61 -4.90
CA SER A 114 -6.17 -22.48 -4.03
C SER A 114 -4.70 -22.53 -4.44
N PHE A 115 -4.41 -22.63 -5.74
CA PHE A 115 -3.05 -22.66 -6.25
C PHE A 115 -2.32 -21.35 -5.97
N ASN A 116 -2.92 -20.20 -6.31
CA ASN A 116 -2.29 -18.91 -6.07
C ASN A 116 -2.15 -18.61 -4.56
N LEU A 117 -3.07 -19.10 -3.72
CA LEU A 117 -2.94 -19.02 -2.26
C LEU A 117 -1.75 -19.86 -1.75
N GLU A 118 -1.59 -21.08 -2.24
CA GLU A 118 -0.46 -21.94 -1.88
C GLU A 118 0.87 -21.33 -2.36
N LEU A 119 0.93 -20.89 -3.62
CA LEU A 119 2.10 -20.22 -4.19
C LEU A 119 2.55 -19.06 -3.30
N ARG A 120 1.62 -18.16 -2.95
CA ARG A 120 1.90 -17.03 -2.05
C ARG A 120 2.35 -17.51 -0.66
N THR A 121 1.73 -18.57 -0.14
CA THR A 121 2.06 -19.12 1.19
C THR A 121 3.45 -19.72 1.23
N ARG A 122 3.85 -20.42 0.17
CA ARG A 122 5.19 -21.01 0.02
C ARG A 122 6.26 -19.93 -0.08
N LEU A 123 6.06 -18.91 -0.91
CA LEU A 123 6.97 -17.76 -1.01
C LEU A 123 7.20 -17.09 0.36
N TYR A 124 6.13 -16.92 1.15
CA TYR A 124 6.20 -16.37 2.50
C TYR A 124 6.95 -17.28 3.46
N LYS A 125 6.60 -18.57 3.53
CA LYS A 125 7.23 -19.54 4.45
C LYS A 125 8.71 -19.77 4.16
N GLN A 126 9.12 -19.67 2.90
CA GLN A 126 10.52 -19.76 2.51
C GLN A 126 11.31 -18.46 2.76
N GLY A 127 10.65 -17.38 3.19
CA GLY A 127 11.28 -16.08 3.41
C GLY A 127 11.77 -15.41 2.12
N LYS A 128 11.32 -15.87 0.94
CA LYS A 128 11.79 -15.36 -0.34
C LYS A 128 11.13 -14.03 -0.73
N SER A 129 9.81 -13.91 -0.48
CA SER A 129 9.05 -12.71 -0.87
C SER A 129 7.72 -12.63 -0.11
N LEU A 130 7.22 -11.41 0.07
CA LEU A 130 5.91 -11.14 0.65
C LEU A 130 5.06 -10.35 -0.36
N VAL A 131 3.98 -10.97 -0.83
CA VAL A 131 2.97 -10.31 -1.68
C VAL A 131 1.60 -10.42 -1.03
N GLY A 132 0.81 -9.36 -1.18
CA GLY A 132 -0.57 -9.32 -0.70
C GLY A 132 -1.49 -10.18 -1.55
N ILE A 133 -2.68 -10.49 -1.02
CA ILE A 133 -3.76 -11.12 -1.78
C ILE A 133 -4.99 -10.21 -1.78
N ALA A 134 -5.81 -10.32 -2.81
CA ALA A 134 -7.14 -9.74 -2.90
C ALA A 134 -8.06 -10.66 -3.71
N TYR A 135 -9.33 -10.30 -3.85
CA TYR A 135 -10.29 -11.02 -4.67
C TYR A 135 -10.93 -10.07 -5.68
N ILE A 136 -11.00 -10.49 -6.93
CA ILE A 136 -11.69 -9.80 -8.03
C ILE A 136 -12.63 -10.81 -8.66
N ASP A 137 -13.93 -10.52 -8.67
CA ASP A 137 -14.99 -11.42 -9.15
C ASP A 137 -14.91 -12.84 -8.56
N GLY A 138 -14.63 -12.93 -7.26
CA GLY A 138 -14.48 -14.20 -6.54
C GLY A 138 -13.15 -14.93 -6.79
N ASN A 139 -12.28 -14.41 -7.65
CA ASN A 139 -10.99 -15.00 -7.96
C ASN A 139 -9.85 -14.31 -7.21
N LEU A 140 -8.96 -15.10 -6.62
CA LEU A 140 -7.78 -14.63 -5.91
C LEU A 140 -6.80 -13.99 -6.88
N VAL A 141 -6.27 -12.84 -6.49
CA VAL A 141 -5.20 -12.13 -7.18
C VAL A 141 -4.05 -11.87 -6.23
N LEU A 142 -2.83 -11.99 -6.74
CA LEU A 142 -1.62 -11.50 -6.09
C LEU A 142 -1.53 -10.00 -6.31
N ARG A 143 -1.34 -9.27 -5.21
CA ARG A 143 -1.39 -7.81 -5.16
C ARG A 143 0.00 -7.26 -4.84
N LEU A 144 0.78 -6.98 -5.88
CA LEU A 144 2.10 -6.37 -5.74
C LEU A 144 1.96 -4.86 -5.59
N LEU A 145 2.39 -4.33 -4.45
CA LEU A 145 2.38 -2.90 -4.13
C LEU A 145 3.82 -2.38 -4.10
N ILE A 146 4.16 -1.46 -4.98
CA ILE A 146 5.54 -0.95 -5.11
C ILE A 146 5.60 0.48 -4.58
N THR A 147 6.02 0.62 -3.31
CA THR A 147 6.19 1.93 -2.65
C THR A 147 7.43 1.98 -1.76
N ASN A 148 8.32 1.00 -1.88
CA ASN A 148 9.59 0.96 -1.14
C ASN A 148 10.67 1.66 -1.96
N SER A 149 11.28 2.72 -1.41
CA SER A 149 12.32 3.48 -2.10
C SER A 149 13.62 2.73 -2.34
N ALA A 150 13.82 1.60 -1.65
CA ALA A 150 14.98 0.73 -1.88
C ALA A 150 14.77 -0.23 -3.06
N SER A 151 13.55 -0.38 -3.56
CA SER A 151 13.26 -1.31 -4.66
C SER A 151 13.67 -0.73 -6.02
N GLY A 152 14.31 -1.55 -6.83
CA GLY A 152 14.66 -1.29 -8.22
C GLY A 152 14.20 -2.41 -9.15
N ARG A 153 14.56 -2.31 -10.44
CA ARG A 153 14.17 -3.30 -11.46
C ARG A 153 14.66 -4.71 -11.14
N GLN A 154 15.87 -4.83 -10.59
CA GLN A 154 16.46 -6.11 -10.20
C GLN A 154 15.61 -6.84 -9.14
N ASP A 155 15.02 -6.11 -8.19
CA ASP A 155 14.12 -6.70 -7.19
C ASP A 155 12.82 -7.19 -7.83
N ILE A 156 12.32 -6.45 -8.84
CA ILE A 156 11.14 -6.86 -9.61
C ILE A 156 11.42 -8.12 -10.42
N ASP A 157 12.58 -8.17 -11.09
CA ASP A 157 13.02 -9.34 -11.85
C ASP A 157 13.17 -10.56 -10.94
N LEU A 158 13.86 -10.39 -9.81
CA LEU A 158 14.05 -11.46 -8.83
C LEU A 158 12.72 -11.95 -8.25
N PHE A 159 11.81 -11.03 -7.89
CA PHE A 159 10.49 -11.36 -7.37
C PHE A 159 9.72 -12.25 -8.35
N PHE A 160 9.62 -11.84 -9.61
CA PHE A 160 8.84 -12.57 -10.59
C PHE A 160 9.52 -13.89 -11.02
N ALA A 161 10.84 -13.92 -11.17
CA ALA A 161 11.57 -15.15 -11.45
C ALA A 161 11.35 -16.18 -10.34
N THR A 162 11.48 -15.75 -9.08
CA THR A 162 11.25 -16.61 -7.91
C THR A 162 9.80 -17.09 -7.84
N LEU A 163 8.84 -16.22 -8.15
CA LEU A 163 7.42 -16.57 -8.15
C LEU A 163 7.10 -17.60 -9.22
N VAL A 164 7.63 -17.44 -10.44
CA VAL A 164 7.42 -18.41 -11.53
C VAL A 164 8.11 -19.73 -11.23
N GLU A 165 9.37 -19.72 -10.80
CA GLU A 165 10.11 -20.91 -10.37
C GLU A 165 9.34 -21.69 -9.29
N THR A 166 8.87 -20.98 -8.27
CA THR A 166 8.09 -21.59 -7.18
C THR A 166 6.79 -22.18 -7.73
N GLY A 167 6.08 -21.47 -8.62
CA GLY A 167 4.87 -21.95 -9.28
C GLY A 167 5.11 -23.26 -10.05
N HIS A 168 6.18 -23.32 -10.83
CA HIS A 168 6.57 -24.54 -11.56
C HIS A 168 6.94 -25.68 -10.63
N SER A 169 7.67 -25.42 -9.54
CA SER A 169 7.96 -26.43 -8.51
C SER A 169 6.69 -27.01 -7.89
N ILE A 170 5.66 -26.18 -7.62
CA ILE A 170 4.36 -26.67 -7.10
C ILE A 170 3.69 -27.62 -8.11
N LEU A 171 3.71 -27.26 -9.39
CA LEU A 171 3.10 -28.07 -10.44
C LEU A 171 3.84 -29.41 -10.63
N GLN A 172 5.18 -29.40 -10.56
CA GLN A 172 6.02 -30.60 -10.69
C GLN A 172 5.86 -31.58 -9.51
N GLU A 173 5.55 -31.08 -8.32
CA GLU A 173 5.23 -31.90 -7.13
C GLU A 173 3.88 -32.64 -7.27
N GLY A 174 3.16 -32.45 -8.38
CA GLY A 174 1.90 -33.12 -8.66
C GLY A 174 0.74 -32.50 -7.90
N TRP A 175 0.61 -31.16 -7.97
CA TRP A 175 -0.48 -30.39 -7.38
C TRP A 175 -1.84 -31.04 -7.66
N ASN A 176 -2.32 -31.80 -6.68
CA ASN A 176 -3.61 -32.46 -6.67
C ASN A 176 -4.34 -31.89 -5.48
N GLN A 177 -5.29 -31.00 -5.75
CA GLN A 177 -6.12 -30.42 -4.72
C GLN A 177 -7.15 -31.45 -4.24
N LYS A 178 -6.69 -32.45 -3.48
CA LYS A 178 -7.54 -33.36 -2.69
C LYS A 178 -7.62 -32.81 -1.27
N ARG A 179 -8.39 -31.74 -1.07
CA ARG A 179 -9.03 -31.39 0.21
C ARG A 179 -10.28 -30.58 -0.06
#